data_AF-A0A6H1MUZ3-F1
#
_entry.id   AF-A0A6H1MUZ3-F1
#
_cell.length_a   1.000
_cell.length_b   1.000
_cell.length_c   1.000
_cell.angle_alpha   90.00
_cell.angle_beta   90.00
_cell.angle_gamma   90.00
#
_symmetry.space_group_name_H-M   'P 1'
#
loop_
_entity.id
_entity.type
_entity.pdbx_description
1 polymer ?
#
loop_
_entity_poly.entity_id
_entity_poly.type
_entity_poly.pdbx_seq_one_letter_code
_entity_poly.pdbx_strand_id
1 'polypeptide(L)'
;MNGWKKAGSALGILIVILGYGWLLWKGPWLFDGSHIRKAGLQPADGVVITGFRTMLVAVGAGVIAAFGLIYTHRNHQLARQQFEHTQEQFTLAQEQFRLAQEQFRQTQEQFAYEQDKDREAADRDREGRVTEQYVTAVKLLGSNSHAERMGAIYSLQRLSRDSDQYLEPIEMLLSSFVQEREAAVEKERKEKLRREGGTVMIGYDDEDVANGEIVTPFGTDCEAARNALHNL
;
A
#
# COMPACT_ATOMS: atom_id res chain seq x y z
N MET A 1 13.03 36.33 27.47
CA MET A 1 12.94 37.38 28.51
C MET A 1 11.52 37.72 29.01
N ASN A 2 10.43 37.18 28.43
CA ASN A 2 9.05 37.57 28.82
C ASN A 2 8.42 36.66 29.89
N GLY A 3 9.02 35.50 30.17
CA GLY A 3 8.53 34.54 31.16
C GLY A 3 8.60 35.07 32.60
N TRP A 4 9.67 35.76 32.97
CA TRP A 4 9.83 36.32 34.32
C TRP A 4 8.84 37.44 34.64
N LYS A 5 8.48 38.28 33.65
CA LYS A 5 7.44 39.31 33.82
C LYS A 5 6.05 38.69 34.00
N LYS A 6 5.73 37.64 33.22
CA LYS A 6 4.47 36.89 33.34
C LYS A 6 4.39 36.11 34.66
N ALA A 7 5.49 35.50 35.08
CA ALA A 7 5.61 34.82 36.37
C ALA A 7 5.45 35.80 37.55
N GLY A 8 6.05 36.99 37.45
CA GLY A 8 5.89 38.06 38.43
C GLY A 8 4.44 38.55 38.53
N SER A 9 3.76 38.76 37.41
CA SER A 9 2.33 39.14 37.42
C SER A 9 1.42 38.02 37.96
N ALA A 10 1.72 36.75 37.63
CA ALA A 10 0.94 35.62 38.11
C ALA A 10 1.08 35.44 39.62
N LEU A 11 2.30 35.59 40.16
CA LEU A 11 2.56 35.54 41.60
C LEU A 11 1.86 36.70 42.33
N GLY A 12 1.89 37.91 41.76
CA GLY A 12 1.19 39.07 42.32
C GLY A 12 -0.32 38.87 42.38
N ILE A 13 -0.94 38.34 41.32
CA ILE A 13 -2.37 38.02 41.30
C ILE A 13 -2.70 36.95 42.34
N LEU A 14 -1.86 35.93 42.48
CA LEU A 14 -2.05 34.86 43.46
C LEU A 14 -1.99 35.37 44.91
N ILE A 15 -1.06 36.29 45.21
CA ILE A 15 -0.98 36.96 46.52
C ILE A 15 -2.22 37.80 46.79
N VAL A 16 -2.74 38.53 45.80
CA VAL A 16 -3.97 39.32 45.93
C VAL A 16 -5.17 38.42 46.20
N ILE A 17 -5.31 37.29 45.50
CA ILE A 17 -6.39 36.32 45.72
C ILE A 17 -6.31 35.71 47.13
N LEU A 18 -5.11 35.30 47.55
CA LEU A 18 -4.90 34.74 48.90
C LEU A 18 -5.14 35.79 50.00
N GLY A 19 -4.67 37.02 49.80
CA GLY A 19 -4.91 38.14 50.71
C GLY A 19 -6.38 38.50 50.82
N TYR A 20 -7.11 38.48 49.70
CA TYR A 20 -8.56 38.70 49.66
C TYR A 20 -9.34 37.58 50.37
N GLY A 21 -8.95 36.31 50.15
CA GLY A 21 -9.51 35.18 50.89
C GLY A 21 -9.23 35.25 52.41
N TRP A 22 -8.02 35.65 52.79
CA TRP A 22 -7.66 35.89 54.19
C TRP A 22 -8.45 37.04 54.82
N LEU A 23 -8.66 38.13 54.08
CA LEU A 23 -9.46 39.28 54.50
C LEU A 23 -10.95 38.91 54.68
N LEU A 24 -11.50 38.05 53.82
CA LEU A 24 -12.87 37.52 54.00
C LEU A 24 -13.02 36.69 55.27
N TRP A 25 -11.96 35.94 55.63
CA TRP A 25 -12.00 35.06 56.81
C TRP A 25 -11.79 35.84 58.11
N LYS A 26 -10.76 36.70 58.18
CA LYS A 26 -10.33 37.40 59.41
C LYS A 26 -10.78 38.86 59.49
N GLY A 27 -11.24 39.47 58.39
CA GLY A 27 -11.67 40.87 58.32
C GLY A 27 -12.77 41.24 59.32
N PRO A 28 -13.81 40.41 59.53
CA PRO A 28 -14.83 40.73 60.54
C PRO A 28 -14.26 40.79 61.96
N TRP A 29 -13.23 40.00 62.27
CA TRP A 29 -12.57 39.98 63.58
C TRP A 29 -11.54 41.11 63.75
N LEU A 30 -10.96 41.59 62.64
CA LEU A 30 -9.96 42.66 62.64
C LEU A 30 -10.61 44.04 62.91
N PHE A 31 -11.80 44.27 62.36
CA PHE A 31 -12.55 45.51 62.60
C PHE A 31 -13.12 45.57 64.03
N ASP A 32 -13.53 44.43 64.58
CA ASP A 32 -14.20 44.32 65.88
C ASP A 32 -13.27 44.54 67.09
N GLY A 33 -11.97 44.23 66.94
CA GLY A 33 -10.98 44.38 68.01
C GLY A 33 -10.64 45.83 68.41
N SER A 34 -11.02 46.82 67.61
CA SER A 34 -10.71 48.23 67.87
C SER A 34 -11.83 49.00 68.58
N HIS A 35 -13.05 48.45 68.67
CA HIS A 35 -14.21 49.19 69.18
C HIS A 35 -15.09 48.46 70.21
N ILE A 36 -14.86 47.19 70.57
CA ILE A 36 -15.69 46.48 71.58
C ILE A 36 -15.02 46.39 72.97
N ARG A 37 -15.66 47.04 73.96
CA ARG A 37 -15.46 46.86 75.41
C ARG A 37 -15.84 45.42 75.79
N LYS A 38 -15.03 44.76 76.63
CA LYS A 38 -15.11 43.33 77.02
C LYS A 38 -16.38 42.85 77.76
N ALA A 39 -17.54 43.50 77.67
CA ALA A 39 -18.76 43.03 78.34
C ALA A 39 -20.06 43.44 77.60
N GLY A 40 -20.83 42.45 77.12
CA GLY A 40 -22.22 42.59 76.65
C GLY A 40 -22.40 42.48 75.13
N LEU A 41 -22.27 41.27 74.57
CA LEU A 41 -22.56 41.01 73.15
C LEU A 41 -24.05 41.22 72.84
N GLN A 42 -24.38 42.19 72.00
CA GLN A 42 -25.73 42.34 71.44
C GLN A 42 -25.86 41.57 70.12
N PRO A 43 -27.01 40.94 69.83
CA PRO A 43 -27.25 40.20 68.58
C PRO A 43 -27.15 41.05 67.29
N ALA A 44 -27.02 42.39 67.40
CA ALA A 44 -26.81 43.29 66.28
C ALA A 44 -25.39 43.19 65.66
N ASP A 45 -24.36 42.77 66.42
CA ASP A 45 -22.98 42.69 65.91
C ASP A 45 -22.79 41.56 64.88
N GLY A 46 -23.61 40.50 64.96
CA GLY A 46 -23.59 39.40 63.99
C GLY A 46 -24.02 39.82 62.57
N VAL A 47 -24.87 40.86 62.45
CA VAL A 47 -25.35 41.34 61.15
C VAL A 47 -24.26 42.08 60.40
N VAL A 48 -23.45 42.89 61.08
CA VAL A 48 -22.35 43.66 60.47
C VAL A 48 -21.28 42.72 59.90
N ILE A 49 -20.94 41.66 60.65
CA ILE A 49 -19.98 40.63 60.23
C ILE A 49 -20.41 39.90 58.95
N THR A 50 -21.70 39.59 58.85
CA THR A 50 -22.25 38.82 57.73
C THR A 50 -22.50 39.71 56.50
N GLY A 51 -22.94 40.96 56.73
CA GLY A 51 -23.06 41.99 55.70
C GLY A 51 -21.72 42.34 55.05
N PHE A 52 -20.63 42.39 55.84
CA PHE A 52 -19.30 42.68 55.31
C PHE A 52 -18.81 41.59 54.33
N ARG A 53 -18.98 40.31 54.67
CA ARG A 53 -18.56 39.20 53.79
C ARG A 53 -19.33 39.17 52.47
N THR A 54 -20.64 39.39 52.53
CA THR A 54 -21.49 39.42 51.33
C THR A 54 -21.18 40.63 50.44
N MET A 55 -20.91 41.79 51.04
CA MET A 55 -20.44 42.98 50.31
C MET A 55 -19.11 42.72 49.59
N LEU A 56 -18.14 42.12 50.27
CA LEU A 56 -16.86 41.77 49.65
C LEU A 56 -17.07 40.83 48.46
N VAL A 57 -17.81 39.72 48.64
CA VAL A 57 -18.11 38.77 47.55
C VAL A 57 -18.75 39.46 46.35
N ALA A 58 -19.70 40.37 46.58
CA ALA A 58 -20.33 41.14 45.51
C ALA A 58 -19.32 42.02 44.76
N VAL A 59 -18.40 42.69 45.47
CA VAL A 59 -17.32 43.47 44.85
C VAL A 59 -16.39 42.57 44.03
N GLY A 60 -15.98 41.42 44.56
CA GLY A 60 -15.13 40.46 43.85
C GLY A 60 -15.78 39.96 42.55
N ALA A 61 -17.07 39.60 42.61
CA ALA A 61 -17.84 39.19 41.43
C ALA A 61 -17.93 40.31 40.38
N GLY A 62 -18.17 41.56 40.81
CA GLY A 62 -18.20 42.72 39.91
C GLY A 62 -16.86 42.96 39.20
N VAL A 63 -15.74 42.79 39.90
CA VAL A 63 -14.40 42.91 39.32
C VAL A 63 -14.16 41.84 38.26
N ILE A 64 -14.52 40.58 38.53
CA ILE A 64 -14.37 39.47 37.57
C ILE A 64 -15.20 39.73 36.30
N ALA A 65 -16.46 40.15 36.46
CA ALA A 65 -17.33 40.48 35.33
C ALA A 65 -16.76 41.64 34.49
N ALA A 66 -16.25 42.69 35.13
CA ALA A 66 -15.60 43.82 34.44
C ALA A 66 -14.36 43.37 33.65
N PHE A 67 -13.51 42.53 34.25
CA PHE A 67 -12.35 41.95 33.54
C PHE A 67 -12.77 41.09 32.35
N GLY A 68 -13.82 40.28 32.47
CA GLY A 68 -14.36 39.48 31.37
C GLY A 68 -14.84 40.34 30.20
N LEU A 69 -15.51 41.46 30.48
CA LEU A 69 -15.94 42.42 29.45
C LEU A 69 -14.76 43.13 28.77
N ILE A 70 -13.76 43.56 29.55
CA ILE A 70 -12.54 44.18 29.00
C ILE A 70 -11.80 43.18 28.11
N TYR A 71 -11.69 41.93 28.55
CA TYR A 71 -11.05 40.86 27.78
C TYR A 71 -11.80 40.58 26.48
N THR A 72 -13.13 40.48 26.53
CA THR A 72 -13.97 40.26 25.35
C THR A 72 -13.81 41.40 24.34
N HIS A 73 -13.82 42.65 24.82
CA HIS A 73 -13.60 43.81 23.97
C HIS A 73 -12.21 43.81 23.30
N ARG A 74 -11.16 43.39 24.03
CA ARG A 74 -9.81 43.20 23.48
C ARG A 74 -9.74 42.04 22.47
N ASN A 75 -10.44 40.94 22.73
CA ASN A 75 -10.46 39.76 21.87
C ASN A 75 -11.08 40.06 20.50
N HIS A 76 -12.11 40.93 20.45
CA HIS A 76 -12.72 41.35 19.19
C HIS A 76 -11.76 42.08 18.25
N GLN A 77 -10.75 42.78 18.77
CA GLN A 77 -9.75 43.44 17.92
C GLN A 77 -8.75 42.43 17.32
N LEU A 78 -8.36 41.42 18.11
CA LEU A 78 -7.47 40.35 17.63
C LEU A 78 -8.16 39.47 16.58
N ALA A 79 -9.45 39.23 16.72
CA ALA A 79 -10.23 38.47 15.75
C ALA A 79 -10.26 39.14 14.37
N ARG A 80 -10.31 40.49 14.31
CA ARG A 80 -10.33 41.22 13.02
C ARG A 80 -9.05 41.02 12.21
N GLN A 81 -7.88 41.02 12.86
CA GLN A 81 -6.60 40.77 12.19
C GLN A 81 -6.51 39.35 11.64
N GLN A 82 -7.10 38.37 12.34
CA GLN A 82 -7.16 37.00 11.84
C GLN A 82 -8.01 36.88 10.58
N PHE A 83 -9.10 37.65 10.45
CA PHE A 83 -9.92 37.62 9.25
C PHE A 83 -9.21 38.18 8.02
N GLU A 84 -8.41 39.24 8.18
CA GLU A 84 -7.62 39.83 7.09
C GLU A 84 -6.59 38.83 6.56
N HIS A 85 -5.80 38.19 7.43
CA HIS A 85 -4.85 37.15 7.02
C HIS A 85 -5.52 35.92 6.42
N THR A 86 -6.69 35.55 6.93
CA THR A 86 -7.45 34.42 6.39
C THR A 86 -7.91 34.71 4.95
N GLN A 87 -8.34 35.94 4.66
CA GLN A 87 -8.73 36.33 3.30
C GLN A 87 -7.55 36.33 2.32
N GLU A 88 -6.39 36.83 2.73
CA GLU A 88 -5.16 36.78 1.92
C GLU A 88 -4.74 35.33 1.63
N GLN A 89 -4.88 34.43 2.61
CA GLN A 89 -4.62 33.01 2.41
C GLN A 89 -5.59 32.38 1.40
N PHE A 90 -6.85 32.79 1.40
CA PHE A 90 -7.83 32.29 0.43
C PHE A 90 -7.46 32.65 -1.01
N THR A 91 -6.97 33.86 -1.26
CA THR A 91 -6.59 34.27 -2.63
C THR A 91 -5.35 33.52 -3.12
N LEU A 92 -4.35 33.35 -2.26
CA LEU A 92 -3.15 32.57 -2.59
C LEU A 92 -3.47 31.09 -2.81
N ALA A 93 -4.38 30.52 -2.01
CA ALA A 93 -4.81 29.14 -2.15
C ALA A 93 -5.55 28.90 -3.48
N GLN A 94 -6.38 29.86 -3.93
CA GLN A 94 -7.06 29.78 -5.22
C GLN A 94 -6.07 29.80 -6.40
N GLU A 95 -5.03 30.63 -6.33
CA GLU A 95 -3.96 30.63 -7.34
C GLU A 95 -3.19 29.31 -7.37
N GLN A 96 -2.85 28.75 -6.21
CA GLN A 96 -2.20 27.45 -6.12
C GLN A 96 -3.07 26.34 -6.72
N PHE A 97 -4.38 26.40 -6.49
CA PHE A 97 -5.30 25.43 -7.05
C PHE A 97 -5.37 25.49 -8.57
N ARG A 98 -5.31 26.69 -9.19
CA ARG A 98 -5.29 26.82 -10.65
C ARG A 98 -4.02 26.19 -11.25
N LEU A 99 -2.86 26.43 -10.63
CA LEU A 99 -1.58 25.87 -11.10
C LEU A 99 -1.57 24.35 -10.95
N ALA A 100 -2.12 23.84 -9.85
CA ALA A 100 -2.30 22.41 -9.64
C ALA A 100 -3.20 21.81 -10.73
N GLN A 101 -4.32 22.46 -11.08
CA GLN A 101 -5.18 22.01 -12.17
C GLN A 101 -4.47 21.99 -13.53
N GLU A 102 -3.66 23.01 -13.83
CA GLU A 102 -2.83 23.04 -15.05
C GLU A 102 -1.83 21.87 -15.07
N GLN A 103 -1.16 21.60 -13.95
CA GLN A 103 -0.28 20.44 -13.82
C GLN A 103 -1.04 19.13 -14.03
N PHE A 104 -2.21 18.96 -13.43
CA PHE A 104 -3.01 17.75 -13.63
C PHE A 104 -3.35 17.51 -15.10
N ARG A 105 -3.64 18.57 -15.86
CA ARG A 105 -3.90 18.46 -17.29
C ARG A 105 -2.67 18.02 -18.06
N GLN A 106 -1.51 18.61 -17.78
CA GLN A 106 -0.24 18.19 -18.40
C GLN A 106 0.10 16.74 -18.09
N THR A 107 -0.07 16.31 -16.84
CA THR A 107 0.19 14.92 -16.45
C THR A 107 -0.76 13.96 -17.14
N GLN A 108 -2.05 14.31 -17.29
CA GLN A 108 -3.00 13.48 -18.05
C GLN A 108 -2.60 13.34 -19.52
N GLU A 109 -2.17 14.44 -20.15
CA GLU A 109 -1.70 14.41 -21.54
C GLU A 109 -0.44 13.55 -21.70
N GLN A 110 0.48 13.59 -20.73
CA GLN A 110 1.67 12.72 -20.69
C GLN A 110 1.28 11.24 -20.58
N PHE A 111 0.35 10.89 -19.69
CA PHE A 111 -0.10 9.50 -19.53
C PHE A 111 -0.79 8.95 -20.78
N ALA A 112 -1.55 9.79 -21.51
CA ALA A 112 -2.17 9.38 -22.76
C ALA A 112 -1.13 9.03 -23.83
N TYR A 113 -0.03 9.78 -23.90
CA TYR A 113 1.08 9.50 -24.82
C TYR A 113 1.92 8.29 -24.40
N GLU A 114 2.18 8.13 -23.09
CA GLU A 114 2.88 6.95 -22.56
C GLU A 114 2.09 5.67 -22.77
N GLN A 115 0.77 5.68 -22.59
CA GLN A 115 -0.07 4.49 -22.78
C GLN A 115 -0.02 3.96 -24.22
N ASP A 116 0.04 4.86 -25.21
CA ASP A 116 0.14 4.47 -26.62
C ASP A 116 1.51 3.85 -26.92
N LYS A 117 2.57 4.44 -26.38
CA LYS A 117 3.92 3.86 -26.47
C LYS A 117 4.06 2.52 -25.75
N ASP A 118 3.44 2.36 -24.58
CA ASP A 118 3.47 1.12 -23.83
C ASP A 118 2.74 -0.01 -24.56
N ARG A 119 1.68 0.31 -25.33
CA ARG A 119 1.03 -0.68 -26.21
C ARG A 119 1.97 -1.14 -27.31
N GLU A 120 2.61 -0.21 -28.02
CA GLU A 120 3.58 -0.57 -29.05
C GLU A 120 4.77 -1.36 -28.48
N ALA A 121 5.23 -1.00 -27.28
CA ALA A 121 6.31 -1.71 -26.61
C ALA A 121 5.87 -3.11 -26.17
N ALA A 122 4.66 -3.26 -25.63
CA ALA A 122 4.10 -4.56 -25.24
C ALA A 122 3.92 -5.49 -26.45
N ASP A 123 3.53 -4.97 -27.61
CA ASP A 123 3.41 -5.75 -28.83
C ASP A 123 4.78 -6.21 -29.34
N ARG A 124 5.80 -5.34 -29.33
CA ARG A 124 7.19 -5.72 -29.69
C ARG A 124 7.79 -6.74 -28.72
N ASP A 125 7.54 -6.58 -27.43
CA ASP A 125 7.99 -7.53 -26.40
C ASP A 125 7.34 -8.92 -26.58
N ARG A 126 6.08 -8.95 -27.02
CA ARG A 126 5.37 -10.19 -27.31
C ARG A 126 6.00 -10.94 -28.47
N GLU A 127 6.35 -10.24 -29.56
CA GLU A 127 7.04 -10.84 -30.71
C GLU A 127 8.45 -11.33 -30.37
N GLY A 128 9.19 -10.58 -29.55
CA GLY A 128 10.54 -10.96 -29.08
C GLY A 128 10.54 -12.25 -28.27
N ARG A 129 9.61 -12.40 -27.31
CA ARG A 129 9.53 -13.60 -26.46
C ARG A 129 9.20 -14.87 -27.22
N VAL A 130 8.37 -14.79 -28.26
CA VAL A 130 8.01 -15.95 -29.10
C VAL A 130 9.25 -16.50 -29.83
N THR A 131 10.10 -15.61 -30.33
CA THR A 131 11.36 -15.99 -30.99
C THR A 131 12.34 -16.63 -30.00
N GLU A 132 12.45 -16.09 -28.80
CA GLU A 132 13.30 -16.66 -27.74
C GLU A 132 12.83 -18.05 -27.30
N GLN A 133 11.51 -18.27 -27.21
CA GLN A 133 10.92 -19.56 -26.92
C GLN A 133 11.21 -20.58 -28.03
N TYR A 134 11.11 -20.17 -29.30
CA TYR A 134 11.48 -21.01 -30.44
C TYR A 134 12.96 -21.46 -30.35
N VAL A 135 13.89 -20.52 -30.19
CA VAL A 135 15.32 -20.81 -30.11
C VAL A 135 15.63 -21.75 -28.94
N THR A 136 14.96 -21.55 -27.80
CA THR A 136 15.13 -22.41 -26.62
C THR A 136 14.63 -23.82 -26.88
N ALA A 137 13.45 -23.99 -27.49
CA ALA A 137 12.91 -25.30 -27.80
C ALA A 137 13.78 -26.06 -28.81
N VAL A 138 14.29 -25.39 -29.85
CA VAL A 138 15.23 -26.01 -30.81
C VAL A 138 16.50 -26.52 -30.11
N LYS A 139 17.06 -25.74 -29.16
CA LYS A 139 18.23 -26.19 -28.38
C LYS A 139 17.92 -27.43 -27.54
N LEU A 140 16.77 -27.47 -26.89
CA LEU A 140 16.34 -28.60 -26.07
C LEU A 140 16.03 -29.85 -26.92
N LEU A 141 15.60 -29.69 -28.17
CA LEU A 141 15.36 -30.80 -29.10
C LEU A 141 16.64 -31.58 -29.43
N GLY A 142 17.79 -30.90 -29.47
CA GLY A 142 19.10 -31.51 -29.66
C GLY A 142 19.72 -32.09 -28.38
N SER A 143 19.06 -31.97 -27.23
CA SER A 143 19.62 -32.45 -25.97
C SER A 143 19.62 -33.98 -25.90
N ASN A 144 20.50 -34.54 -25.06
CA ASN A 144 20.57 -35.99 -24.86
C ASN A 144 19.47 -36.55 -23.94
N SER A 145 18.75 -35.68 -23.23
CA SER A 145 17.67 -36.04 -22.30
C SER A 145 16.36 -36.31 -23.04
N HIS A 146 15.74 -37.48 -22.82
CA HIS A 146 14.45 -37.80 -23.41
C HIS A 146 13.33 -36.85 -22.94
N ALA A 147 13.32 -36.48 -21.66
CA ALA A 147 12.32 -35.58 -21.09
C ALA A 147 12.42 -34.15 -21.66
N GLU A 148 13.64 -33.62 -21.82
CA GLU A 148 13.85 -32.31 -22.43
C GLU A 148 13.45 -32.29 -23.91
N ARG A 149 13.76 -33.35 -24.66
CA ARG A 149 13.33 -33.49 -26.06
C ARG A 149 11.81 -33.56 -26.19
N MET A 150 11.13 -34.30 -25.32
CA MET A 150 9.66 -34.35 -25.33
C MET A 150 9.04 -32.98 -24.98
N GLY A 151 9.60 -32.29 -23.99
CA GLY A 151 9.20 -30.92 -23.66
C GLY A 151 9.44 -29.93 -24.82
N ALA A 152 10.53 -30.09 -25.56
CA ALA A 152 10.84 -29.30 -26.74
C ALA A 152 9.83 -29.52 -27.88
N ILE A 153 9.51 -30.79 -28.21
CA ILE A 153 8.53 -31.14 -29.25
C ILE A 153 7.16 -30.53 -28.92
N TYR A 154 6.71 -30.67 -27.67
CA TYR A 154 5.43 -30.11 -27.24
C TYR A 154 5.42 -28.57 -27.28
N SER A 155 6.52 -27.94 -26.89
CA SER A 155 6.65 -26.48 -26.94
C SER A 155 6.63 -25.96 -28.38
N LEU A 156 7.29 -26.65 -29.32
CA LEU A 156 7.26 -26.31 -30.73
C LEU A 156 5.87 -26.50 -31.34
N GLN A 157 5.20 -27.62 -31.04
CA GLN A 157 3.83 -27.86 -31.51
C GLN A 157 2.84 -26.81 -30.97
N ARG A 158 3.01 -26.37 -29.73
CA ARG A 158 2.20 -25.30 -29.16
C ARG A 158 2.48 -23.98 -29.85
N LEU A 159 3.76 -23.66 -30.09
CA LEU A 159 4.17 -22.44 -30.76
C LEU A 159 3.61 -22.35 -32.20
N SER A 160 3.62 -23.45 -32.95
CA SER A 160 3.03 -23.51 -34.29
C SER A 160 1.51 -23.36 -34.30
N ARG A 161 0.83 -23.77 -33.22
CA ARG A 161 -0.62 -23.58 -33.06
C ARG A 161 -0.98 -22.16 -32.65
N ASP A 162 -0.12 -21.50 -31.89
CA ASP A 162 -0.34 -20.14 -31.40
C ASP A 162 0.05 -19.05 -32.43
N SER A 163 0.84 -19.40 -33.46
CA SER A 163 1.26 -18.48 -34.53
C SER A 163 1.50 -19.17 -35.88
N ASP A 164 0.76 -18.75 -36.91
CA ASP A 164 0.86 -19.26 -38.28
C ASP A 164 2.25 -19.04 -38.90
N GLN A 165 2.99 -18.03 -38.44
CA GLN A 165 4.34 -17.70 -38.91
C GLN A 165 5.33 -18.86 -38.68
N TYR A 166 5.12 -19.66 -37.63
CA TYR A 166 6.03 -20.73 -37.24
C TYR A 166 5.53 -22.12 -37.63
N LEU A 167 4.38 -22.22 -38.30
CA LEU A 167 3.80 -23.50 -38.70
C LEU A 167 4.71 -24.29 -39.64
N GLU A 168 5.02 -23.74 -40.82
CA GLU A 168 5.85 -24.42 -41.82
C GLU A 168 7.29 -24.71 -41.35
N PRO A 169 8.02 -23.76 -40.71
CA PRO A 169 9.38 -24.03 -40.25
C PRO A 169 9.46 -25.14 -39.20
N ILE A 170 8.46 -25.22 -38.31
CA ILE A 170 8.42 -26.23 -37.24
C ILE A 170 8.12 -27.62 -37.81
N GLU A 171 7.20 -27.75 -38.76
CA GLU A 171 6.91 -29.03 -39.42
C GLU A 171 8.13 -29.57 -40.18
N MET A 172 8.82 -28.71 -40.92
CA MET A 172 10.05 -29.06 -41.61
C MET A 172 11.15 -29.48 -40.63
N LEU A 173 11.31 -28.75 -39.53
CA LEU A 173 12.28 -29.10 -38.48
C LEU A 173 11.97 -30.47 -37.87
N LEU A 174 10.72 -30.71 -37.46
CA LEU A 174 10.32 -31.98 -36.82
C LEU A 174 10.46 -33.17 -37.78
N SER A 175 10.05 -33.02 -39.04
CA SER A 175 10.20 -34.08 -40.06
C SER A 175 11.67 -34.41 -40.34
N SER A 176 12.52 -33.39 -40.47
CA SER A 176 13.97 -33.59 -40.62
C SER A 176 14.58 -34.28 -39.41
N PHE A 177 14.16 -33.92 -38.20
CA PHE A 177 14.63 -34.54 -36.97
C PHE A 177 14.22 -36.00 -36.88
N VAL A 178 12.95 -36.34 -37.17
CA VAL A 178 12.48 -37.73 -37.21
C VAL A 178 13.31 -38.55 -38.18
N GLN A 179 13.54 -38.04 -39.39
CA GLN A 179 14.35 -38.72 -40.41
C GLN A 179 15.80 -38.94 -39.95
N GLU A 180 16.44 -37.95 -39.33
CA GLU A 180 17.79 -38.06 -38.79
C GLU A 180 17.87 -39.13 -37.70
N ARG A 181 16.87 -39.18 -36.81
CA ARG A 181 16.80 -40.17 -35.73
C ARG A 181 16.57 -41.58 -36.25
N GLU A 182 15.70 -41.76 -37.22
CA GLU A 182 15.49 -43.05 -37.88
C GLU A 182 16.77 -43.54 -38.56
N ALA A 183 17.48 -42.65 -39.26
CA ALA A 183 18.75 -42.99 -39.90
C ALA A 183 19.84 -43.38 -38.87
N ALA A 184 19.87 -42.74 -37.70
CA ALA A 184 20.78 -43.09 -36.61
C ALA A 184 20.45 -44.46 -36.01
N VAL A 185 19.18 -44.72 -35.71
CA VAL A 185 18.69 -46.01 -35.18
C VAL A 185 18.95 -47.15 -36.17
N GLU A 186 18.73 -46.91 -37.46
CA GLU A 186 18.99 -47.89 -38.51
C GLU A 186 20.48 -48.24 -38.65
N LYS A 187 21.37 -47.25 -38.50
CA LYS A 187 22.82 -47.49 -38.46
C LYS A 187 23.21 -48.34 -37.25
N GLU A 188 22.73 -47.99 -36.06
CA GLU A 188 22.98 -48.77 -34.84
C GLU A 188 22.46 -50.21 -34.96
N ARG A 189 21.25 -50.38 -35.52
CA ARG A 189 20.65 -51.69 -35.79
C ARG A 189 21.52 -52.52 -36.73
N LYS A 190 21.94 -51.96 -37.86
CA LYS A 190 22.83 -52.64 -38.83
C LYS A 190 24.18 -52.99 -38.23
N GLU A 191 24.71 -52.13 -37.37
CA GLU A 191 26.01 -52.37 -36.74
C GLU A 191 25.93 -53.44 -35.63
N LYS A 192 24.83 -53.49 -34.87
CA LYS A 192 24.53 -54.62 -33.97
C LYS A 192 24.33 -55.91 -34.75
N LEU A 193 23.55 -55.90 -35.83
CA LEU A 193 23.39 -57.06 -36.72
C LEU A 193 24.73 -57.52 -37.31
N ARG A 194 25.65 -56.60 -37.62
CA ARG A 194 27.02 -56.95 -38.06
C ARG A 194 27.89 -57.54 -36.94
N ARG A 195 27.60 -57.21 -35.67
CA ARG A 195 28.30 -57.74 -34.49
C ARG A 195 27.70 -59.06 -33.97
N GLU A 196 26.38 -59.24 -34.06
CA GLU A 196 25.62 -60.35 -33.48
C GLU A 196 25.15 -61.39 -34.52
N GLY A 197 24.99 -60.98 -35.77
CA GLY A 197 24.30 -61.72 -36.85
C GLY A 197 25.18 -62.60 -37.72
N GLY A 198 26.09 -63.36 -37.11
CA GLY A 198 26.16 -64.76 -37.49
C GLY A 198 24.88 -65.45 -37.01
N THR A 199 23.77 -65.27 -37.73
CA THR A 199 22.43 -65.86 -37.51
C THR A 199 21.63 -65.33 -36.31
N VAL A 200 20.70 -64.40 -36.53
CA VAL A 200 19.42 -64.35 -35.79
C VAL A 200 18.32 -63.90 -36.75
N MET A 201 17.32 -64.76 -36.92
CA MET A 201 16.01 -64.46 -37.50
C MET A 201 15.25 -63.52 -36.56
N ILE A 202 14.76 -62.39 -37.04
CA ILE A 202 13.76 -61.59 -36.30
C ILE A 202 12.41 -61.86 -36.96
N GLY A 203 11.64 -62.76 -36.33
CA GLY A 203 10.21 -62.82 -36.53
C GLY A 203 9.58 -61.53 -36.01
N TYR A 204 8.65 -60.98 -36.76
CA TYR A 204 7.61 -60.13 -36.20
C TYR A 204 6.60 -61.09 -35.57
N ASP A 205 6.52 -61.11 -34.24
CA ASP A 205 5.47 -61.83 -33.54
C ASP A 205 4.13 -61.12 -33.83
N ASP A 206 3.32 -61.72 -34.68
CA ASP A 206 1.99 -61.26 -35.13
C ASP A 206 0.89 -61.34 -34.03
N GLU A 207 1.24 -61.61 -32.77
CA GLU A 207 0.25 -61.85 -31.70
C GLU A 207 -0.42 -60.58 -31.12
N ASP A 208 0.09 -59.37 -31.40
CA ASP A 208 -0.48 -58.13 -30.83
C ASP A 208 -1.61 -57.50 -31.67
N VAL A 209 -1.93 -58.03 -32.86
CA VAL A 209 -2.96 -57.45 -33.75
C VAL A 209 -4.38 -58.00 -33.45
N ALA A 210 -4.50 -59.06 -32.65
CA ALA A 210 -5.79 -59.71 -32.37
C ALA A 210 -6.57 -59.08 -31.19
N ASN A 211 -5.92 -58.32 -30.32
CA ASN A 211 -6.58 -57.47 -29.33
C ASN A 211 -6.32 -56.03 -29.74
N GLY A 212 -7.35 -55.28 -30.12
CA GLY A 212 -7.26 -53.93 -30.67
C GLY A 212 -6.72 -52.85 -29.71
N GLU A 213 -5.59 -53.09 -29.07
CA GLU A 213 -4.84 -52.15 -28.27
C GLU A 213 -3.69 -51.62 -29.14
N ILE A 214 -3.88 -50.41 -29.65
CA ILE A 214 -2.85 -49.69 -30.39
C ILE A 214 -1.76 -49.32 -29.37
N VAL A 215 -0.77 -50.17 -29.19
CA VAL A 215 0.42 -49.85 -28.39
C VAL A 215 1.23 -48.83 -29.17
N THR A 216 0.99 -47.55 -28.92
CA THR A 216 1.88 -46.49 -29.37
C THR A 216 3.24 -46.61 -28.65
N PRO A 217 4.35 -46.11 -29.22
CA PRO A 217 5.69 -46.16 -28.59
C PRO A 217 5.77 -45.48 -27.22
N PHE A 218 4.75 -44.73 -26.86
CA PHE A 218 4.51 -44.21 -25.52
C PHE A 218 3.52 -45.15 -24.83
N GLY A 219 4.05 -45.96 -23.92
CA GLY A 219 3.28 -46.94 -23.15
C GLY A 219 2.01 -46.34 -22.54
N THR A 220 0.98 -47.18 -22.53
CA THR A 220 -0.30 -47.00 -21.88
C THR A 220 -0.12 -46.56 -20.43
N ASP A 221 -0.25 -45.27 -20.15
CA ASP A 221 -0.64 -44.79 -18.82
C ASP A 221 -1.17 -43.35 -18.79
N CYS A 222 -1.99 -42.99 -19.79
CA CYS A 222 -2.77 -41.74 -19.73
C CYS A 222 -3.80 -41.75 -18.59
N GLU A 223 -4.13 -42.91 -18.03
CA GLU A 223 -5.08 -43.07 -16.94
C GLU A 223 -4.39 -42.93 -15.55
N ALA A 224 -3.18 -43.46 -15.38
CA ALA A 224 -2.36 -43.22 -14.18
C ALA A 224 -1.97 -41.74 -14.03
N ALA A 225 -1.60 -41.06 -15.13
CA ALA A 225 -1.27 -39.63 -15.10
C ALA A 225 -2.48 -38.75 -14.72
N ARG A 226 -3.68 -39.15 -15.11
CA ARG A 226 -4.93 -38.43 -14.79
C ARG A 226 -5.28 -38.56 -13.30
N ASN A 227 -5.10 -39.74 -12.72
CA ASN A 227 -5.34 -39.97 -11.29
C ASN A 227 -4.28 -39.29 -10.40
N ALA A 228 -3.05 -39.11 -10.88
CA ALA A 228 -2.03 -38.37 -10.16
C ALA A 228 -2.31 -36.85 -10.10
N LEU A 229 -2.90 -36.28 -11.16
CA LEU A 229 -3.27 -34.85 -11.20
C LEU A 229 -4.53 -34.51 -10.40
N HIS A 230 -5.45 -35.46 -10.21
CA HIS A 230 -6.66 -35.25 -9.42
C HIS A 230 -6.44 -35.31 -7.88
N ASN A 231 -5.26 -35.76 -7.45
CA ASN A 231 -4.85 -35.89 -6.05
C ASN A 231 -3.81 -34.83 -5.62
N LEU A 232 -3.66 -33.75 -6.40
CA LEU A 232 -2.94 -32.51 -6.03
C LEU A 232 -3.96 -31.39 -5.83
#